data_AF-A0A1F7QN91-F1
#
_entry.id   AF-A0A1F7QN91-F1
#
_cell.length_a   1.000
_cell.length_b   1.000
_cell.length_c   1.000
_cell.angle_alpha   90.00
_cell.angle_beta   90.00
_cell.angle_gamma   90.00
#
_symmetry.space_group_name_H-M   'P 1'
#
loop_
_entity.id
_entity.type
_entity.pdbx_description
1 polymer ?
#
loop_
_entity_poly.entity_id
_entity_poly.type
_entity_poly.pdbx_seq_one_letter_code
_entity_poly.pdbx_strand_id
1 'polypeptide(L)' 'MTLKQLKAWHDTKKGLMVFGVVELLIAYVFASLAINSGSLWQYFLTLVLFIGGIQNFLKLVTKYIHGNKHKAK' A
#
# COMPACT_ATOMS: atom_id res chain seq x y z
N MET A 1 -16.62 -12.46 -3.88
CA MET A 1 -15.92 -12.00 -2.67
C MET A 1 -16.64 -10.74 -2.19
N THR A 2 -17.11 -10.71 -0.94
CA THR A 2 -17.82 -9.52 -0.41
C THR A 2 -16.82 -8.45 0.06
N LEU A 3 -17.22 -7.18 0.14
CA LEU A 3 -16.38 -6.08 0.63
C LEU A 3 -15.74 -6.37 2.00
N LYS A 4 -16.47 -7.08 2.88
CA LYS A 4 -15.96 -7.50 4.20
C LYS A 4 -14.83 -8.53 4.08
N GLN A 5 -14.97 -9.49 3.17
CA GLN A 5 -13.93 -10.50 2.92
C GLN A 5 -12.68 -9.87 2.29
N LEU A 6 -12.85 -8.90 1.40
CA LEU A 6 -11.73 -8.18 0.80
C LEU A 6 -10.97 -7.36 1.84
N LYS A 7 -11.68 -6.65 2.73
CA LYS A 7 -11.06 -5.90 3.84
C LYS A 7 -10.31 -6.80 4.80
N ALA A 8 -10.91 -7.93 5.18
CA ALA A 8 -10.26 -8.91 6.04
C ALA A 8 -9.00 -9.51 5.38
N TRP A 9 -9.04 -9.75 4.07
CA TRP A 9 -7.91 -10.25 3.31
C TRP A 9 -6.80 -9.20 3.15
N HIS A 10 -7.17 -7.94 2.86
CA HIS A 10 -6.24 -6.80 2.78
C HIS A 10 -5.42 -6.66 4.06
N ASP A 11 -6.03 -6.84 5.22
CA ASP A 11 -5.31 -6.76 6.49
C ASP A 11 -4.34 -7.92 6.73
N THR A 12 -4.37 -9.01 5.96
CA THR A 12 -3.38 -10.09 6.12
C THR A 12 -1.97 -9.66 5.66
N LYS A 13 -0.92 -10.36 6.11
CA LYS A 13 0.46 -10.10 5.65
C LYS A 13 0.58 -10.16 4.12
N LYS A 14 -0.08 -11.14 3.50
CA LYS A 14 -0.10 -11.31 2.04
C LYS A 14 -0.90 -10.18 1.37
N GLY A 15 -2.05 -9.80 1.93
CA GLY A 15 -2.86 -8.68 1.44
C GLY A 15 -2.09 -7.36 1.45
N LEU A 16 -1.51 -7.00 2.59
CA LEU A 16 -0.70 -5.78 2.74
C LEU A 16 0.51 -5.77 1.78
N MET A 17 1.15 -6.92 1.55
CA MET A 17 2.26 -7.03 0.62
C MET A 17 1.81 -6.81 -0.83
N VAL A 18 0.74 -7.49 -1.25
CA VAL A 18 0.19 -7.35 -2.61
C VAL A 18 -0.29 -5.92 -2.84
N PHE A 19 -1.06 -5.35 -1.92
CA PHE A 19 -1.53 -3.98 -2.03
C PHE A 19 -0.39 -2.97 -2.01
N GLY A 20 0.61 -3.13 -1.14
CA GLY A 20 1.78 -2.25 -1.12
C GLY A 20 2.57 -2.27 -2.43
N VAL A 21 2.78 -3.45 -3.03
CA VAL A 21 3.46 -3.58 -4.33
C VAL A 21 2.61 -2.98 -5.46
N VAL A 22 1.31 -3.27 -5.48
CA VAL A 22 0.39 -2.74 -6.50
C VAL A 22 0.29 -1.23 -6.41
N GLU A 23 0.14 -0.66 -5.22
CA GLU A 23 0.11 0.80 -5.02
C GLU A 23 1.42 1.46 -5.47
N LEU A 24 2.58 0.85 -5.19
CA LEU A 24 3.88 1.34 -5.67
C LEU A 24 3.98 1.33 -7.20
N LEU A 25 3.54 0.25 -7.85
CA LEU A 25 3.52 0.16 -9.30
C LEU A 25 2.61 1.22 -9.92
N ILE A 26 1.42 1.40 -9.36
CA ILE A 26 0.47 2.41 -9.83
C ILE A 26 1.05 3.82 -9.59
N ALA A 27 1.63 4.08 -8.41
CA ALA A 27 2.29 5.34 -8.11
C ALA A 27 3.42 5.65 -9.10
N TYR A 28 4.23 4.66 -9.48
CA TYR A 28 5.28 4.84 -10.49
C TYR A 28 4.72 5.22 -11.86
N VAL A 29 3.65 4.56 -12.31
CA VAL A 29 2.98 4.89 -13.58
C VAL A 29 2.44 6.32 -13.55
N PHE A 30 1.73 6.71 -12.49
CA PHE A 30 1.21 8.06 -12.37
C PHE A 30 2.32 9.11 -12.22
N ALA A 31 3.42 8.78 -11.55
CA ALA A 31 4.59 9.66 -11.47
C ALA A 31 5.18 9.91 -12.87
N SER A 32 5.37 8.85 -13.65
CA SER A 32 5.88 8.93 -15.02
C SER A 32 4.94 9.76 -15.91
N LEU A 33 3.63 9.53 -15.82
CA LEU A 33 2.62 10.31 -16.53
C LEU A 33 2.62 11.78 -16.10
N ALA A 34 2.73 12.06 -14.80
CA ALA A 34 2.76 13.41 -14.24
C ALA A 34 3.96 14.21 -14.74
N ILE A 35 5.14 13.56 -14.81
CA ILE A 35 6.37 14.16 -15.34
C ILE A 35 6.20 14.45 -16.83
N ASN A 36 5.64 13.51 -17.60
CA ASN A 36 5.46 13.67 -19.04
C ASN A 36 4.39 14.71 -19.41
N SER A 37 3.31 14.79 -18.64
CA SER A 37 2.18 15.70 -18.93
C SER A 37 2.27 17.05 -18.24
N GLY A 38 3.09 17.18 -17.19
CA GLY A 38 3.11 18.36 -16.31
C GLY A 38 1.82 18.55 -15.49
N SER A 39 0.92 17.56 -15.44
CA SER A 39 -0.38 17.70 -14.80
C SER A 39 -0.28 17.67 -13.27
N LEU A 40 -0.61 18.79 -12.62
CA LEU A 40 -0.74 18.89 -11.16
C LEU A 40 -1.68 17.85 -10.55
N TRP A 41 -2.73 17.46 -11.28
CA TRP A 41 -3.67 16.43 -10.82
C TRP A 41 -3.01 15.05 -10.73
N GLN A 42 -2.16 14.71 -11.70
CA GLN A 42 -1.42 13.44 -11.70
C GLN A 42 -0.34 13.43 -10.61
N TYR A 43 0.31 14.56 -10.33
CA TYR A 43 1.20 14.70 -9.18
C TYR A 43 0.47 14.48 -7.85
N PHE A 44 -0.73 15.04 -7.69
CA PHE A 44 -1.54 14.84 -6.50
C PHE A 44 -1.92 13.36 -6.32
N LEU A 45 -2.42 12.71 -7.38
CA LEU A 45 -2.74 11.27 -7.38
C LEU A 45 -1.52 10.41 -7.01
N THR A 46 -0.37 10.71 -7.61
CA THR A 46 0.90 10.04 -7.31
C THR A 46 1.23 10.15 -5.82
N LEU A 47 1.06 11.33 -5.23
CA LEU A 47 1.36 11.60 -3.82
C LEU A 47 0.42 10.83 -2.89
N VAL A 48 -0.88 10.78 -3.20
CA VAL A 48 -1.87 10.00 -2.44
C VAL A 48 -1.54 8.51 -2.47
N LEU A 49 -1.26 7.96 -3.66
CA LEU A 49 -0.90 6.56 -3.83
C LEU A 49 0.41 6.22 -3.10
N PHE A 50 1.39 7.13 -3.16
CA PHE A 50 2.67 6.96 -2.49
C PHE A 50 2.50 6.93 -0.96
N ILE A 51 1.71 7.84 -0.39
CA ILE A 51 1.39 7.84 1.05
C ILE A 51 0.63 6.56 1.43
N GLY A 52 -0.34 6.12 0.62
CA GLY A 52 -1.06 4.86 0.84
C GLY A 52 -0.11 3.65 0.88
N GLY A 53 0.80 3.57 -0.08
CA GLY A 53 1.84 2.54 -0.14
C GLY A 53 2.75 2.54 1.09
N ILE A 54 3.18 3.73 1.55
CA ILE A 54 3.96 3.86 2.79
C ILE A 54 3.16 3.38 4.00
N GLN A 55 1.88 3.75 4.12
CA GLN A 55 1.04 3.30 5.24
C GLN A 55 0.89 1.76 5.25
N ASN A 56 0.66 1.15 4.08
CA ASN A 56 0.57 -0.31 3.96
C ASN A 56 1.91 -0.98 4.27
N PHE A 57 3.03 -0.38 3.87
CA PHE A 57 4.37 -0.85 4.23
C PHE A 57 4.62 -0.77 5.74
N LEU A 58 4.30 0.36 6.37
CA LEU A 58 4.44 0.53 7.83
C LEU A 58 3.55 -0.47 8.60
N LYS A 59 2.32 -0.71 8.15
CA LYS A 59 1.44 -1.74 8.73
C LYS A 59 2.04 -3.14 8.58
N LEU A 60 2.63 -3.43 7.42
CA LEU A 60 3.30 -4.71 7.16
C LEU A 60 4.51 -4.89 8.09
N VAL A 61 5.41 -3.90 8.15
CA VAL A 61 6.59 -3.89 9.05
C VAL A 61 6.15 -4.05 10.51
N THR A 62 5.13 -3.30 10.94
CA THR A 62 4.58 -3.40 12.30
C THR A 62 4.02 -4.79 12.57
N LYS A 63 3.34 -5.44 11.60
CA LYS A 63 2.86 -6.82 11.73
C LYS A 63 3.98 -7.86 11.76
N TYR A 64 5.10 -7.62 11.09
CA TYR A 64 6.27 -8.48 11.19
C TYR A 64 6.96 -8.33 12.56
N ILE A 65 7.09 -7.11 13.08
CA ILE A 65 7.75 -6.82 14.37
C ILE A 65 6.86 -7.24 15.56
N HIS A 66 5.58 -6.84 15.60
CA HIS A 66 4.65 -7.18 16.69
C HIS A 66 4.12 -8.62 16.64
N GLY A 67 4.12 -9.26 15.46
CA GLY A 67 3.75 -10.67 15.33
C GLY A 67 4.66 -11.62 16.11
N ASN A 68 5.85 -11.17 16.53
CA ASN A 68 6.79 -11.97 17.31
C ASN A 68 6.54 -11.93 18.83
N LYS A 69 5.72 -11.00 19.34
CA LYS A 69 5.47 -10.87 20.79
C LYS A 69 4.37 -11.81 21.32
N HIS A 70 3.65 -12.50 20.44
CA HIS A 70 2.52 -13.36 20.84
C HIS A 70 2.84 -14.87 20.90
N LYS A 71 4.11 -15.26 20.68
CA LYS A 71 4.61 -16.64 20.80
C LYS A 71 5.57 -16.85 21.98
N ALA A 72 5.53 -15.99 22.99
CA ALA A 72 6.17 -16.25 24.27
C ALA A 72 5.06 -16.46 25.31
N LYS A 73 4.45 -17.65 25.30
CA LYS A 73 3.64 -18.16 26.40
C LYS A 73 4.06 -19.59 26.66
#